data_AF-K2B5M1-F1
#
_entry.id   AF-K2B5M1-F1
#
_cell.length_a   1.000
_cell.length_b   1.000
_cell.length_c   1.000
_cell.angle_alpha   90.00
_cell.angle_beta   90.00
_cell.angle_gamma   90.00
#
_symmetry.space_group_name_H-M   'P 1'
#
loop_
_entity.id
_entity.type
_entity.pdbx_description
1 polymer ?
#
loop_
_entity_poly.entity_id
_entity_poly.type
_entity_poly.pdbx_seq_one_letter_code
_entity_poly.pdbx_strand_id
1 'polypeptide(L)'
;MKNIVIILFVLVFTMVWTADAYATNYVSEDLQCPVCGNKLKGKVLMSTNSFGGQDRDFLSYATGNNPVLIVPVTCEKCYYSGYSSDFGTLEAGLVSKLKEEILTKKTLKPMENGLYDFAADTSAVRSVPAFIKYDLIAKTYKLRGRETSEVFTQYINASWAVRLENEYYFDLRSVEAQKTFEWLRKNVDMASMDTSENNNAAMELAAGRMLAKKAEALEGEDRLYCSLGALFLLRSHGENKEAEKVLEILKPTLDEARYVALDKKVRESIVLERKFQRLAADALENDMAAGKIKGDIHMAQMSYLAGELNRRCLDFEKAKKFYEKAIELKQLQAPLDRYAKEQLELCR
;
A
#
# COMPACT_ATOMS: atom_id res chain seq x y z
N MET A 1 14.05 -37.32 28.11
CA MET A 1 14.82 -36.24 27.47
C MET A 1 14.10 -35.83 26.20
N LYS A 2 13.20 -34.84 26.29
CA LYS A 2 12.58 -34.19 25.14
C LYS A 2 13.12 -32.76 25.18
N ASN A 3 13.83 -32.38 24.11
CA ASN A 3 14.40 -31.06 23.97
C ASN A 3 13.27 -30.04 23.93
N ILE A 4 13.15 -29.29 25.02
CA ILE A 4 12.29 -28.13 25.15
C ILE A 4 13.01 -27.01 24.40
N VAL A 5 12.61 -26.78 23.15
CA VAL A 5 12.93 -25.53 22.44
C VAL A 5 11.82 -24.56 22.80
N ILE A 6 12.10 -23.68 23.76
CA ILE A 6 11.25 -22.51 24.04
C ILE A 6 11.44 -21.58 22.84
N ILE A 7 10.53 -21.64 21.88
CA ILE A 7 10.40 -20.63 20.83
C ILE A 7 9.69 -19.44 21.48
N LEU A 8 10.43 -18.35 21.64
CA LEU A 8 9.93 -17.07 22.13
C LEU A 8 8.90 -16.53 21.12
N PHE A 9 7.62 -16.68 21.41
CA PHE A 9 6.55 -16.03 20.66
C PHE A 9 6.59 -14.52 20.96
N VAL A 10 7.10 -13.73 20.01
CA VAL A 10 6.90 -12.29 19.99
C VAL A 10 5.90 -11.97 18.89
N LEU A 11 4.62 -11.98 19.26
CA LEU A 11 3.56 -11.29 18.52
C LEU A 11 3.56 -9.84 19.01
N VAL A 12 3.90 -8.90 18.13
CA VAL A 12 3.77 -7.46 18.41
C VAL A 12 2.31 -7.08 18.21
N PHE A 13 1.52 -7.30 19.25
CA PHE A 13 0.25 -6.63 19.50
C PHE A 13 0.23 -6.16 20.96
N THR A 14 1.28 -5.44 21.34
CA THR A 14 1.45 -4.86 22.68
C THR A 14 1.52 -3.34 22.58
N MET A 15 0.41 -2.66 22.89
CA MET A 15 0.50 -1.40 23.60
C MET A 15 0.96 -1.73 25.03
N VAL A 16 2.25 -1.95 25.20
CA VAL A 16 2.91 -1.88 26.50
C VAL A 16 4.00 -0.84 26.34
N TRP A 17 3.94 0.20 27.16
CA TRP A 17 4.95 1.26 27.27
C TRP A 17 6.29 0.67 27.75
N THR A 18 7.02 0.02 26.85
CA THR A 18 8.45 -0.24 26.95
C THR A 18 9.08 0.46 25.77
N ALA A 19 10.04 1.35 26.02
CA ALA A 19 10.73 2.16 25.01
C ALA A 19 10.76 1.48 23.64
N ASP A 20 9.99 2.03 22.69
CA ASP A 20 9.75 1.41 21.39
C ASP A 20 11.09 1.15 20.69
N ALA A 21 11.55 -0.10 20.69
CA ALA A 21 12.56 -0.54 19.75
C ALA A 21 11.89 -0.65 18.38
N TYR A 22 11.62 0.49 17.74
CA TYR A 22 11.08 0.51 16.39
C TYR A 22 12.11 -0.17 15.47
N ALA A 23 11.74 -1.30 14.87
CA ALA A 23 12.61 -2.00 13.93
C ALA A 23 12.79 -1.23 12.61
N THR A 24 11.95 -0.23 12.34
CA THR A 24 12.20 0.81 11.34
C THR A 24 12.58 2.13 12.01
N ASN A 25 13.77 2.63 11.74
CA ASN A 25 14.27 3.91 12.27
C ASN A 25 14.59 4.88 11.14
N TYR A 26 14.40 6.17 11.43
CA TYR A 26 14.78 7.27 10.54
C TYR A 26 15.40 8.41 11.34
N VAL A 27 16.20 9.23 10.66
CA VAL A 27 16.65 10.53 11.15
C VAL A 27 15.96 11.63 10.36
N SER A 28 15.75 12.78 11.01
CA SER A 28 15.26 13.97 10.32
C SER A 28 16.44 14.73 9.73
N GLU A 29 16.29 15.18 8.49
CA GLU A 29 17.28 15.99 7.77
C GLU A 29 16.64 17.32 7.39
N ASP A 30 17.36 18.42 7.58
CA ASP A 30 16.93 19.74 7.12
C ASP A 30 17.24 19.85 5.62
N LEU A 31 16.20 20.15 4.83
CA LEU A 31 16.26 20.26 3.38
C LEU A 31 15.91 21.68 2.94
N GLN A 32 16.36 22.01 1.73
CA GLN A 32 15.95 23.22 1.03
C GLN A 32 15.36 22.85 -0.33
N CYS A 33 14.15 23.32 -0.62
CA CYS A 33 13.52 23.07 -1.91
C CYS A 33 14.33 23.74 -3.05
N PRO A 34 14.83 22.98 -4.05
CA PRO A 34 15.65 23.55 -5.12
C PRO A 34 14.86 24.47 -6.05
N VAL A 35 13.53 24.39 -6.03
CA VAL A 35 12.64 25.18 -6.89
C VAL A 35 12.28 26.52 -6.25
N CYS A 36 11.74 26.51 -5.03
CA CYS A 36 11.22 27.73 -4.38
C CYS A 36 12.06 28.23 -3.19
N GLY A 37 13.13 27.51 -2.82
CA GLY A 37 14.02 27.85 -1.71
C GLY A 37 13.44 27.62 -0.30
N ASN A 38 12.21 27.11 -0.19
CA ASN A 38 11.57 26.85 1.11
C ASN A 38 12.35 25.81 1.92
N LYS A 39 12.54 26.07 3.22
CA LYS A 39 13.12 25.10 4.16
C LYS A 39 12.06 24.10 4.60
N LEU A 40 12.42 22.84 4.68
CA LEU A 40 11.53 21.74 5.09
C LEU A 40 12.35 20.63 5.74
N LYS A 41 11.69 19.63 6.33
CA LYS A 41 12.35 18.45 6.88
C LYS A 41 12.03 17.21 6.05
N GLY A 42 13.07 16.46 5.72
CA GLY A 42 12.96 15.10 5.18
C GLY A 42 13.19 14.07 6.27
N LYS A 43 12.82 12.81 5.98
CA LYS A 43 13.17 11.66 6.81
C LYS A 43 14.03 10.71 5.98
N VAL A 44 15.19 10.36 6.50
CA VAL A 44 16.11 9.38 5.89
C VAL A 44 16.07 8.12 6.71
N LEU A 45 15.77 6.98 6.07
CA LEU A 45 15.76 5.68 6.74
C LEU A 45 17.17 5.28 7.13
N MET A 46 17.32 4.87 8.38
CA MET A 46 18.57 4.31 8.92
C MET A 46 18.53 2.79 8.94
N SER A 47 17.37 2.22 9.24
CA SER A 47 17.14 0.77 9.22
C SER A 47 15.66 0.47 8.99
N THR A 48 15.38 -0.71 8.44
CA THR A 48 14.03 -1.25 8.32
C THR A 48 14.07 -2.79 8.29
N ASN A 49 12.91 -3.43 8.25
CA ASN A 49 12.72 -4.87 8.25
C ASN A 49 11.54 -5.25 7.34
N SER A 50 11.38 -6.54 7.07
CA SER A 50 10.24 -7.11 6.33
C SER A 50 9.46 -8.11 7.19
N PHE A 51 9.47 -7.95 8.52
CA PHE A 51 8.87 -8.91 9.44
C PHE A 51 7.35 -9.00 9.35
N GLY A 52 6.67 -7.98 8.79
CA GLY A 52 5.24 -8.05 8.49
C GLY A 52 4.90 -8.88 7.24
N GLY A 53 5.90 -9.39 6.53
CA GLY A 53 5.69 -10.18 5.32
C GLY A 53 5.52 -9.33 4.07
N GLN A 54 5.02 -9.94 3.00
CA GLN A 54 4.88 -9.32 1.69
C GLN A 54 3.62 -9.79 0.96
N ASP A 55 2.91 -8.85 0.35
CA ASP A 55 1.75 -9.14 -0.49
C ASP A 55 2.11 -9.71 -1.85
N ARG A 56 1.08 -10.25 -2.54
CA ARG A 56 1.20 -10.79 -3.89
C ARG A 56 1.65 -9.74 -4.92
N ASP A 57 1.46 -8.45 -4.67
CA ASP A 57 1.93 -7.34 -5.52
C ASP A 57 3.24 -6.69 -5.03
N PHE A 58 3.98 -7.39 -4.16
CA PHE A 58 5.29 -7.01 -3.61
C PHE A 58 5.31 -5.87 -2.58
N LEU A 59 4.16 -5.43 -2.06
CA LEU A 59 4.15 -4.57 -0.89
C LEU A 59 4.74 -5.32 0.31
N SER A 60 5.90 -4.88 0.78
CA SER A 60 6.54 -5.37 2.00
C SER A 60 6.07 -4.59 3.22
N TYR A 61 5.72 -5.31 4.28
CA TYR A 61 5.32 -4.74 5.55
C TYR A 61 6.48 -4.80 6.54
N ALA A 62 6.86 -3.64 7.07
CA ALA A 62 7.73 -3.55 8.23
C ALA A 62 6.91 -3.66 9.51
N THR A 63 7.46 -4.29 10.55
CA THR A 63 6.94 -4.11 11.90
C THR A 63 7.31 -2.70 12.39
N GLY A 64 6.30 -1.92 12.77
CA GLY A 64 6.41 -0.50 13.09
C GLY A 64 6.03 0.38 11.90
N ASN A 65 6.71 1.52 11.74
CA ASN A 65 6.42 2.42 10.63
C ASN A 65 6.90 1.83 9.29
N ASN A 66 6.04 1.89 8.27
CA ASN A 66 6.38 1.42 6.93
C ASN A 66 7.20 2.47 6.17
N PRO A 67 8.37 2.10 5.59
CA PRO A 67 9.18 2.97 4.72
C PRO A 67 8.38 3.78 3.71
N VAL A 68 7.41 3.14 3.06
CA VAL A 68 6.55 3.75 2.02
C VAL A 68 5.89 5.04 2.52
N LEU A 69 5.50 5.12 3.80
CA LEU A 69 4.86 6.31 4.37
C LEU A 69 5.85 7.40 4.83
N ILE A 70 7.12 7.03 5.03
CA ILE A 70 8.11 7.86 5.71
C ILE A 70 9.00 8.64 4.73
N VAL A 71 9.54 7.95 3.73
CA VAL A 71 10.60 8.48 2.86
C VAL A 71 10.20 9.56 1.86
N PRO A 72 8.96 9.63 1.33
CA PRO A 72 8.66 10.62 0.31
C PRO A 72 8.59 12.02 0.95
N VAL A 73 9.21 12.99 0.29
CA VAL A 73 9.29 14.39 0.73
C VAL A 73 8.55 15.27 -0.26
N THR A 74 7.79 16.25 0.25
CA THR A 74 7.07 17.22 -0.57
C THR A 74 7.24 18.61 0.01
N CYS A 75 7.61 19.56 -0.85
CA CYS A 75 7.58 20.97 -0.48
C CYS A 75 6.13 21.49 -0.50
N GLU A 76 5.57 21.76 0.67
CA GLU A 76 4.18 22.25 0.81
C GLU A 76 3.92 23.62 0.14
N LYS A 77 4.98 24.38 -0.18
CA LYS A 77 4.87 25.69 -0.84
C LYS A 77 4.68 25.60 -2.36
N CYS A 78 5.35 24.65 -3.02
CA CYS A 78 5.36 24.57 -4.49
C CYS A 78 5.10 23.15 -5.04
N TYR A 79 4.90 22.17 -4.16
CA TYR A 79 4.64 20.77 -4.48
C TYR A 79 5.73 20.05 -5.27
N TYR A 80 6.95 20.60 -5.32
CA TYR A 80 8.12 19.83 -5.73
C TYR A 80 8.30 18.67 -4.74
N SER A 81 8.38 17.45 -5.28
CA SER A 81 8.41 16.23 -4.49
C SER A 81 9.48 15.27 -4.98
N GLY A 82 10.09 14.54 -4.06
CA GLY A 82 11.13 13.56 -4.33
C GLY A 82 11.48 12.80 -3.06
N TYR A 83 12.66 12.20 -3.05
CA TYR A 83 13.31 11.70 -1.83
C TYR A 83 14.35 12.70 -1.33
N SER A 84 14.95 12.48 -0.15
CA SER A 84 15.95 13.42 0.42
C SER A 84 17.04 13.81 -0.59
N SER A 85 17.53 12.83 -1.37
CA SER A 85 18.53 13.03 -2.43
C SER A 85 18.08 13.95 -3.57
N ASP A 86 16.77 14.11 -3.80
CA ASP A 86 16.21 14.97 -4.84
C ASP A 86 16.11 16.45 -4.44
N PHE A 87 16.40 16.77 -3.17
CA PHE A 87 16.45 18.13 -2.63
C PHE A 87 17.88 18.69 -2.53
N GLY A 88 18.87 17.96 -3.05
CA GLY A 88 20.25 18.42 -3.16
C GLY A 88 20.49 19.40 -4.32
N THR A 89 21.75 19.61 -4.65
CA THR A 89 22.17 20.48 -5.76
C THR A 89 21.76 19.86 -7.10
N LEU A 90 20.96 20.60 -7.87
CA LEU A 90 20.57 20.26 -9.24
C LEU A 90 21.33 21.14 -10.24
N GLU A 91 21.44 20.66 -11.48
CA GLU A 91 21.99 21.44 -12.58
C GLU A 91 21.18 22.74 -12.80
N ALA A 92 21.86 23.87 -13.03
CA ALA A 92 21.23 25.18 -13.15
C ALA A 92 20.17 25.24 -14.28
N GLY A 93 20.42 24.59 -15.42
CA GLY A 93 19.46 24.51 -16.52
C GLY A 93 18.17 23.78 -16.11
N LEU A 94 18.30 22.68 -15.38
CA LEU A 94 17.18 21.92 -14.85
C LEU A 94 16.39 22.74 -13.81
N VAL A 95 17.07 23.44 -12.90
CA VAL A 95 16.41 24.31 -11.90
C VAL A 95 15.58 25.39 -12.58
N SER A 96 16.10 26.05 -13.61
CA SER A 96 15.37 27.08 -14.36
C SER A 96 14.11 26.51 -15.02
N LYS A 97 14.23 25.35 -15.69
CA LYS A 97 13.07 24.63 -16.26
C LYS A 97 12.03 24.30 -15.20
N LEU A 98 12.46 23.74 -14.06
CA LEU A 98 11.55 23.38 -12.96
C LEU A 98 10.86 24.61 -12.36
N LYS A 99 11.57 25.72 -12.19
CA LYS A 99 10.96 26.98 -11.72
C LYS A 99 9.89 27.48 -12.68
N GLU A 100 10.14 27.45 -13.98
CA GLU A 100 9.15 27.84 -14.98
C GLU A 100 7.90 26.94 -14.92
N GLU A 101 8.09 25.62 -14.94
CA GLU A 101 7.00 24.65 -14.91
C GLU A 101 6.18 24.73 -13.61
N ILE A 102 6.86 24.84 -12.47
CA ILE A 102 6.22 24.70 -11.15
C ILE A 102 5.71 26.04 -10.62
N LEU A 103 6.50 27.12 -10.69
CA LEU A 103 6.14 28.41 -10.09
C LEU A 103 5.29 29.25 -11.04
N THR A 104 5.64 29.27 -12.33
CA THR A 104 4.94 30.08 -13.33
C THR A 104 3.75 29.34 -13.91
N LYS A 105 3.95 28.15 -14.48
CA LYS A 105 2.89 27.36 -15.11
C LYS A 105 2.02 26.58 -14.11
N LYS A 106 2.47 26.42 -12.86
CA LYS A 106 1.76 25.72 -11.79
C LYS A 106 1.36 24.30 -12.18
N THR A 107 2.26 23.57 -12.85
CA THR A 107 1.98 22.21 -13.36
C THR A 107 1.94 21.16 -12.26
N LEU A 108 2.61 21.38 -11.12
CA LEU A 108 2.50 20.52 -9.94
C LEU A 108 1.36 20.98 -9.03
N LYS A 109 0.33 20.14 -8.94
CA LYS A 109 -0.78 20.28 -8.01
C LYS A 109 -1.09 18.92 -7.37
N PRO A 110 -1.42 18.90 -6.07
CA PRO A 110 -1.98 17.73 -5.42
C PRO A 110 -3.21 17.25 -6.18
N MET A 111 -3.38 15.93 -6.26
CA MET A 111 -4.59 15.39 -6.88
C MET A 111 -5.81 15.55 -5.96
N GLU A 112 -6.92 15.95 -6.56
CA GLU A 112 -8.22 15.86 -5.91
C GLU A 112 -8.63 14.38 -5.79
N ASN A 113 -9.21 14.04 -4.64
CA ASN A 113 -9.63 12.67 -4.31
C ASN A 113 -10.70 12.69 -3.21
N GLY A 114 -11.40 11.57 -3.02
CA GLY A 114 -12.47 11.46 -2.01
C GLY A 114 -11.98 11.19 -0.58
N LEU A 115 -10.71 10.79 -0.40
CA LEU A 115 -10.18 10.39 0.90
C LEU A 115 -9.58 11.54 1.72
N TYR A 116 -9.01 12.54 1.03
CA TYR A 116 -8.29 13.63 1.65
C TYR A 116 -8.68 14.97 1.04
N ASP A 117 -9.22 15.85 1.90
CA ASP A 117 -9.59 17.21 1.53
C ASP A 117 -8.56 18.21 2.07
N PHE A 118 -7.77 18.78 1.15
CA PHE A 118 -6.82 19.84 1.46
C PHE A 118 -7.48 21.12 1.99
N ALA A 119 -8.73 21.41 1.61
CA ALA A 119 -9.43 22.60 2.08
C ALA A 119 -9.91 22.42 3.53
N ALA A 120 -10.32 21.21 3.89
CA ALA A 120 -10.73 20.87 5.25
C ALA A 120 -9.55 20.71 6.23
N ASP A 121 -8.34 20.39 5.74
CA ASP A 121 -7.15 20.36 6.59
C ASP A 121 -6.64 21.77 6.92
N THR A 122 -7.10 22.27 8.06
CA THR A 122 -6.69 23.55 8.66
C THR A 122 -5.54 23.39 9.65
N SER A 123 -4.90 22.21 9.74
CA SER A 123 -3.79 22.02 10.66
C SER A 123 -2.61 22.92 10.29
N ALA A 124 -1.93 23.46 11.30
CA ALA A 124 -0.73 24.30 11.09
C ALA A 124 0.44 23.50 10.49
N VAL A 125 0.38 22.16 10.54
CA VAL A 125 1.34 21.22 9.97
C VAL A 125 0.59 20.36 8.96
N ARG A 126 0.34 20.90 7.77
CA ARG A 126 -0.36 20.21 6.69
C ARG A 126 0.47 19.02 6.20
N SER A 127 0.22 17.82 6.74
CA SER A 127 0.91 16.62 6.30
C SER A 127 0.29 16.08 5.03
N VAL A 128 0.91 16.34 3.88
CA VAL A 128 0.52 15.74 2.59
C VAL A 128 0.55 14.21 2.71
N PRO A 129 -0.56 13.49 2.42
CA PRO A 129 -0.60 12.02 2.46
C PRO A 129 0.43 11.38 1.53
N ALA A 130 0.98 10.24 1.91
CA ALA A 130 2.04 9.57 1.16
C ALA A 130 1.61 9.22 -0.28
N PHE A 131 0.37 8.78 -0.50
CA PHE A 131 -0.10 8.51 -1.88
C PHE A 131 -0.10 9.75 -2.77
N ILE A 132 -0.36 10.93 -2.21
CA ILE A 132 -0.29 12.21 -2.94
C ILE A 132 1.16 12.61 -3.16
N LYS A 133 2.03 12.41 -2.17
CA LYS A 133 3.47 12.64 -2.34
C LYS A 133 4.01 11.83 -3.51
N TYR A 134 3.70 10.53 -3.60
CA TYR A 134 4.15 9.69 -4.72
C TYR A 134 3.60 10.11 -6.08
N ASP A 135 2.33 10.54 -6.18
CA ASP A 135 1.79 11.15 -7.41
C ASP A 135 2.59 12.40 -7.82
N LEU A 136 2.91 13.26 -6.87
CA LEU A 136 3.74 14.45 -7.10
C LEU A 136 5.19 14.11 -7.47
N ILE A 137 5.78 13.05 -6.89
CA ILE A 137 7.11 12.54 -7.28
C ILE A 137 7.05 12.06 -8.74
N ALA A 138 6.05 11.27 -9.11
CA ALA A 138 5.87 10.79 -10.49
C ALA A 138 5.80 11.96 -11.49
N LYS A 139 5.04 13.00 -11.18
CA LYS A 139 4.96 14.23 -11.99
C LYS A 139 6.30 14.97 -12.04
N THR A 140 6.98 15.10 -10.90
CA THR A 140 8.31 15.73 -10.83
C THR A 140 9.34 14.96 -11.67
N TYR A 141 9.30 13.64 -11.62
CA TYR A 141 10.20 12.76 -12.37
C TYR A 141 9.97 12.87 -13.88
N LYS A 142 8.71 12.98 -14.33
CA LYS A 142 8.39 13.30 -15.73
C LYS A 142 8.95 14.66 -16.16
N LEU A 143 8.82 15.72 -15.35
CA LEU A 143 9.38 17.04 -15.67
C LEU A 143 10.92 17.01 -15.78
N ARG A 144 11.56 16.19 -14.94
CA ARG A 144 13.01 15.95 -14.92
C ARG A 144 13.49 15.01 -16.02
N GLY A 145 12.59 14.40 -16.81
CA GLY A 145 12.95 13.44 -17.85
C GLY A 145 13.55 12.14 -17.30
N ARG A 146 13.12 11.72 -16.10
CA ARG A 146 13.51 10.44 -15.50
C ARG A 146 12.93 9.26 -16.26
N GLU A 147 13.53 8.09 -16.08
CA GLU A 147 13.10 6.88 -16.78
C GLU A 147 11.68 6.47 -16.36
N THR A 148 10.97 5.83 -17.30
CA THR A 148 9.61 5.32 -17.07
C THR A 148 9.55 4.34 -15.90
N SER A 149 10.60 3.53 -15.68
CA SER A 149 10.71 2.61 -14.55
C SER A 149 10.74 3.32 -13.20
N GLU A 150 11.32 4.52 -13.14
CA GLU A 150 11.35 5.35 -11.94
C GLU A 150 9.98 5.95 -11.65
N VAL A 151 9.25 6.34 -12.69
CA VAL A 151 7.85 6.80 -12.61
C VAL A 151 6.92 5.65 -12.21
N PHE A 152 7.10 4.47 -12.80
CA PHE A 152 6.40 3.23 -12.43
C PHE A 152 6.52 2.95 -10.93
N THR A 153 7.74 3.05 -10.40
CA THR A 153 8.04 2.84 -8.97
C THR A 153 7.20 3.78 -8.09
N GLN A 154 6.96 5.01 -8.54
CA GLN A 154 6.14 5.94 -7.77
C GLN A 154 4.66 5.57 -7.82
N TYR A 155 4.14 5.12 -8.96
CA TYR A 155 2.75 4.70 -9.06
C TYR A 155 2.44 3.46 -8.23
N ILE A 156 3.34 2.47 -8.21
CA ILE A 156 3.13 1.30 -7.36
C ILE A 156 3.22 1.69 -5.87
N ASN A 157 4.20 2.53 -5.48
CA ASN A 157 4.29 3.05 -4.12
C ASN A 157 3.07 3.89 -3.71
N ALA A 158 2.49 4.67 -4.63
CA ALA A 158 1.26 5.41 -4.37
C ALA A 158 0.10 4.46 -4.07
N SER A 159 -0.05 3.38 -4.83
CA SER A 159 -1.08 2.37 -4.56
C SER A 159 -0.89 1.68 -3.21
N TRP A 160 0.34 1.39 -2.83
CA TRP A 160 0.68 0.82 -1.54
C TRP A 160 0.42 1.81 -0.40
N ALA A 161 0.77 3.07 -0.59
CA ALA A 161 0.50 4.13 0.38
C ALA A 161 -1.00 4.27 0.66
N VAL A 162 -1.87 4.16 -0.36
CA VAL A 162 -3.32 4.14 -0.15
C VAL A 162 -3.73 3.03 0.83
N ARG A 163 -3.14 1.83 0.75
CA ARG A 163 -3.45 0.71 1.66
C ARG A 163 -2.87 0.89 3.06
N LEU A 164 -1.68 1.47 3.14
CA LEU A 164 -0.96 1.65 4.39
C LEU A 164 -1.52 2.81 5.22
N GLU A 165 -2.03 3.87 4.59
CA GLU A 165 -2.72 4.99 5.25
C GLU A 165 -4.19 4.64 5.51
N ASN A 166 -4.40 3.52 6.19
CA ASN A 166 -5.72 2.95 6.43
C ASN A 166 -6.62 3.83 7.30
N GLU A 167 -6.08 4.81 8.03
CA GLU A 167 -6.82 5.79 8.81
C GLU A 167 -7.81 6.60 7.96
N TYR A 168 -7.57 6.72 6.65
CA TYR A 168 -8.47 7.44 5.75
C TYR A 168 -9.78 6.69 5.47
N TYR A 169 -9.80 5.37 5.67
CA TYR A 169 -11.00 4.55 5.43
C TYR A 169 -11.40 3.63 6.59
N PHE A 170 -10.56 3.50 7.62
CA PHE A 170 -10.83 2.81 8.89
C PHE A 170 -10.29 3.63 10.06
N ASP A 171 -11.15 4.12 10.93
CA ASP A 171 -10.70 4.81 12.15
C ASP A 171 -10.26 3.79 13.21
N LEU A 172 -8.97 3.46 13.19
CA LEU A 172 -8.34 2.54 14.15
C LEU A 172 -8.36 3.03 15.60
N ARG A 173 -8.66 4.31 15.84
CA ARG A 173 -8.76 4.89 17.19
C ARG A 173 -10.18 4.89 17.73
N SER A 174 -11.16 4.52 16.90
CA SER A 174 -12.55 4.44 17.32
C SER A 174 -12.77 3.35 18.37
N VAL A 175 -13.77 3.54 19.24
CA VAL A 175 -14.21 2.53 20.20
C VAL A 175 -14.64 1.24 19.49
N GLU A 176 -15.23 1.36 18.30
CA GLU A 176 -15.62 0.20 17.49
C GLU A 176 -14.43 -0.61 17.00
N ALA A 177 -13.35 0.04 16.54
CA ALA A 177 -12.11 -0.65 16.19
C ALA A 177 -11.52 -1.38 17.40
N GLN A 178 -11.49 -0.75 18.58
CA GLN A 178 -11.02 -1.38 19.82
C GLN A 178 -11.84 -2.63 20.16
N LYS A 179 -13.17 -2.52 20.17
CA LYS A 179 -14.06 -3.68 20.40
C LYS A 179 -13.90 -4.76 19.35
N THR A 180 -13.68 -4.39 18.09
CA THR A 180 -13.38 -5.34 17.01
C THR A 180 -12.12 -6.14 17.32
N PHE A 181 -11.02 -5.48 17.71
CA PHE A 181 -9.78 -6.17 18.05
C PHE A 181 -9.90 -7.04 19.30
N GLU A 182 -10.63 -6.59 20.32
CA GLU A 182 -10.94 -7.40 21.50
C GLU A 182 -11.75 -8.65 21.13
N TRP A 183 -12.75 -8.50 20.26
CA TRP A 183 -13.55 -9.60 19.75
C TRP A 183 -12.68 -10.60 18.98
N LEU A 184 -11.81 -10.12 18.09
CA LEU A 184 -10.89 -10.98 17.32
C LEU A 184 -9.98 -11.76 18.26
N ARG A 185 -9.37 -11.11 19.25
CA ARG A 185 -8.49 -11.76 20.24
C ARG A 185 -9.20 -12.88 21.01
N LYS A 186 -10.49 -12.72 21.29
CA LYS A 186 -11.28 -13.70 22.04
C LYS A 186 -11.80 -14.86 21.18
N ASN A 187 -12.12 -14.59 19.90
CA ASN A 187 -12.91 -15.49 19.06
C ASN A 187 -12.15 -16.09 17.88
N VAL A 188 -10.90 -15.68 17.66
CA VAL A 188 -10.03 -16.19 16.60
C VAL A 188 -8.86 -16.92 17.23
N ASP A 189 -8.75 -18.22 16.96
CA ASP A 189 -7.60 -19.00 17.37
C ASP A 189 -6.44 -18.77 16.40
N MET A 190 -5.62 -17.76 16.69
CA MET A 190 -4.45 -17.43 15.89
C MET A 190 -3.40 -18.55 15.89
N ALA A 191 -3.37 -19.44 16.89
CA ALA A 191 -2.43 -20.55 16.95
C ALA A 191 -2.75 -21.66 15.95
N SER A 192 -3.99 -21.69 15.45
CA SER A 192 -4.44 -22.63 14.42
C SER A 192 -4.13 -22.18 12.99
N MET A 193 -3.60 -20.98 12.80
CA MET A 193 -3.36 -20.42 11.47
C MET A 193 -2.14 -21.06 10.80
N ASP A 194 -2.26 -21.31 9.50
CA ASP A 194 -1.16 -21.87 8.70
C ASP A 194 -0.02 -20.83 8.57
N THR A 195 1.14 -21.17 9.13
CA THR A 195 2.37 -20.37 9.08
C THR A 195 3.41 -20.94 8.11
N SER A 196 3.06 -21.96 7.33
CA SER A 196 3.99 -22.67 6.45
C SER A 196 4.61 -21.80 5.35
N GLU A 197 3.93 -20.72 4.93
CA GLU A 197 4.48 -19.75 3.97
C GLU A 197 5.56 -18.85 4.58
N ASN A 198 5.75 -18.84 5.91
CA ASN A 198 6.62 -17.91 6.64
C ASN A 198 6.45 -16.45 6.18
N ASN A 199 5.20 -16.07 5.92
CA ASN A 199 4.80 -14.77 5.40
C ASN A 199 3.58 -14.27 6.19
N ASN A 200 3.79 -13.30 7.09
CA ASN A 200 2.73 -12.79 7.95
C ASN A 200 1.58 -12.14 7.15
N ALA A 201 1.88 -11.45 6.05
CA ALA A 201 0.84 -10.89 5.18
C ALA A 201 -0.07 -11.96 4.57
N ALA A 202 0.48 -13.14 4.23
CA ALA A 202 -0.33 -14.25 3.73
C ALA A 202 -1.22 -14.86 4.84
N MET A 203 -0.70 -14.94 6.06
CA MET A 203 -1.46 -15.39 7.23
C MET A 203 -2.61 -14.42 7.56
N GLU A 204 -2.35 -13.11 7.57
CA GLU A 204 -3.36 -12.08 7.80
C GLU A 204 -4.44 -12.09 6.70
N LEU A 205 -4.05 -12.27 5.44
CA LEU A 205 -5.00 -12.44 4.35
C LEU A 205 -5.88 -13.69 4.53
N ALA A 206 -5.29 -14.82 4.94
CA ALA A 206 -6.04 -16.03 5.23
C ALA A 206 -7.03 -15.83 6.41
N ALA A 207 -6.63 -15.05 7.43
CA ALA A 207 -7.51 -14.66 8.53
C ALA A 207 -8.70 -13.85 8.03
N GLY A 208 -8.46 -12.84 7.18
CA GLY A 208 -9.50 -12.02 6.57
C GLY A 208 -10.54 -12.85 5.83
N ARG A 209 -10.09 -13.81 5.01
CA ARG A 209 -10.97 -14.75 4.27
C ARG A 209 -11.77 -15.66 5.19
N MET A 210 -11.14 -16.21 6.22
CA MET A 210 -11.80 -17.05 7.22
C MET A 210 -12.88 -16.26 7.98
N LEU A 211 -12.57 -15.03 8.39
CA LEU A 211 -13.52 -14.13 9.07
C LEU A 211 -14.69 -13.76 8.16
N ALA A 212 -14.44 -13.42 6.90
CA ALA A 212 -15.50 -13.11 5.94
C ALA A 212 -16.50 -14.28 5.83
N LYS A 213 -15.99 -15.51 5.70
CA LYS A 213 -16.82 -16.72 5.68
C LYS A 213 -17.57 -16.94 7.00
N LYS A 214 -16.90 -16.75 8.14
CA LYS A 214 -17.51 -16.92 9.47
C LYS A 214 -18.64 -15.91 9.71
N ALA A 215 -18.47 -14.66 9.25
CA ALA A 215 -19.43 -13.59 9.44
C ALA A 215 -20.82 -13.87 8.83
N GLU A 216 -20.88 -14.62 7.72
CA GLU A 216 -22.15 -15.01 7.07
C GLU A 216 -23.08 -15.80 8.00
N ALA A 217 -22.52 -16.55 8.96
CA ALA A 217 -23.27 -17.38 9.90
C ALA A 217 -23.51 -16.73 11.28
N LEU A 218 -22.92 -15.58 11.55
CA LEU A 218 -23.08 -14.85 12.81
C LEU A 218 -24.25 -13.86 12.74
N GLU A 219 -24.67 -13.30 13.87
CA GLU A 219 -25.69 -12.23 13.93
C GLU A 219 -25.28 -11.13 14.92
N GLY A 220 -26.00 -10.01 14.93
CA GLY A 220 -25.80 -8.92 15.90
C GLY A 220 -24.37 -8.39 15.94
N GLU A 221 -23.88 -8.15 17.17
CA GLU A 221 -22.53 -7.62 17.41
C GLU A 221 -21.41 -8.60 16.95
N ASP A 222 -21.64 -9.91 17.03
CA ASP A 222 -20.66 -10.88 16.55
C ASP A 222 -20.47 -10.79 15.03
N ARG A 223 -21.56 -10.64 14.27
CA ARG A 223 -21.47 -10.39 12.82
C ARG A 223 -20.76 -9.08 12.54
N LEU A 224 -21.09 -8.01 13.28
CA LEU A 224 -20.47 -6.69 13.14
C LEU A 224 -18.94 -6.78 13.28
N TYR A 225 -18.45 -7.23 14.43
CA TYR A 225 -17.01 -7.24 14.71
C TYR A 225 -16.25 -8.24 13.84
N CYS A 226 -16.83 -9.42 13.55
CA CYS A 226 -16.24 -10.38 12.62
C CYS A 226 -16.09 -9.79 11.21
N SER A 227 -17.13 -9.11 10.72
CA SER A 227 -17.13 -8.47 9.40
C SER A 227 -16.16 -7.29 9.34
N LEU A 228 -16.10 -6.44 10.38
CA LEU A 228 -15.15 -5.33 10.42
C LEU A 228 -13.69 -5.82 10.42
N GLY A 229 -13.39 -6.89 11.16
CA GLY A 229 -12.08 -7.54 11.13
C GLY A 229 -11.74 -8.11 9.75
N ALA A 230 -12.68 -8.81 9.11
CA ALA A 230 -12.51 -9.32 7.75
C ALA A 230 -12.25 -8.18 6.75
N LEU A 231 -13.07 -7.13 6.81
CA LEU A 231 -13.00 -5.97 5.93
C LEU A 231 -11.66 -5.26 6.07
N PHE A 232 -11.19 -5.04 7.30
CA PHE A 232 -9.91 -4.41 7.59
C PHE A 232 -8.74 -5.20 6.97
N LEU A 233 -8.68 -6.52 7.22
CA LEU A 233 -7.59 -7.37 6.72
C LEU A 233 -7.60 -7.46 5.19
N LEU A 234 -8.74 -7.79 4.59
CA LEU A 234 -8.87 -7.93 3.13
C LEU A 234 -8.53 -6.62 2.41
N ARG A 235 -9.02 -5.49 2.93
CA ARG A 235 -8.72 -4.17 2.36
C ARG A 235 -7.24 -3.83 2.51
N SER A 236 -6.63 -4.07 3.67
CA SER A 236 -5.22 -3.74 3.93
C SER A 236 -4.26 -4.53 3.03
N HIS A 237 -4.64 -5.74 2.58
CA HIS A 237 -3.89 -6.56 1.62
C HIS A 237 -4.32 -6.36 0.16
N GLY A 238 -5.21 -5.41 -0.13
CA GLY A 238 -5.62 -5.08 -1.50
C GLY A 238 -6.53 -6.11 -2.18
N GLU A 239 -7.11 -7.07 -1.43
CA GLU A 239 -8.12 -8.00 -1.95
C GLU A 239 -9.50 -7.34 -2.01
N ASN A 240 -9.57 -6.29 -2.82
CA ASN A 240 -10.63 -5.30 -2.84
C ASN A 240 -12.00 -5.89 -3.24
N LYS A 241 -12.04 -6.87 -4.15
CA LYS A 241 -13.28 -7.56 -4.54
C LYS A 241 -13.87 -8.36 -3.38
N GLU A 242 -13.02 -8.92 -2.52
CA GLU A 242 -13.45 -9.66 -1.33
C GLU A 242 -13.89 -8.69 -0.24
N ALA A 243 -13.15 -7.60 -0.03
CA ALA A 243 -13.55 -6.50 0.86
C ALA A 243 -14.93 -5.91 0.49
N GLU A 244 -15.20 -5.70 -0.80
CA GLU A 244 -16.50 -5.22 -1.30
C GLU A 244 -17.66 -6.17 -0.96
N LYS A 245 -17.42 -7.49 -0.95
CA LYS A 245 -18.44 -8.47 -0.52
C LYS A 245 -18.70 -8.38 0.98
N VAL A 246 -17.67 -8.14 1.78
CA VAL A 246 -17.83 -8.00 3.23
C VAL A 246 -18.67 -6.77 3.59
N LEU A 247 -18.61 -5.69 2.80
CA LEU A 247 -19.52 -4.55 2.99
C LEU A 247 -21.00 -4.97 2.92
N GLU A 248 -21.37 -5.88 2.01
CA GLU A 248 -22.75 -6.37 1.92
C GLU A 248 -23.15 -7.23 3.14
N ILE A 249 -22.21 -8.02 3.69
CA ILE A 249 -22.41 -8.81 4.92
C ILE A 249 -22.60 -7.89 6.14
N LEU A 250 -21.89 -6.77 6.16
CA LEU A 250 -21.88 -5.79 7.24
C LEU A 250 -23.16 -4.92 7.25
N LYS A 251 -23.75 -4.65 6.08
CA LYS A 251 -24.91 -3.76 5.91
C LYS A 251 -26.04 -3.94 6.93
N PRO A 252 -26.55 -5.16 7.22
CA PRO A 252 -27.63 -5.35 8.19
C PRO A 252 -27.24 -5.09 9.66
N THR A 253 -25.95 -4.94 9.97
CA THR A 253 -25.45 -4.72 11.34
C THR A 253 -25.23 -3.25 11.70
N LEU A 254 -25.38 -2.35 10.72
CA LEU A 254 -25.19 -0.92 10.87
C LEU A 254 -26.48 -0.18 10.53
N ASP A 255 -26.70 0.98 11.15
CA ASP A 255 -27.70 1.91 10.64
C ASP A 255 -27.25 2.49 9.28
N GLU A 256 -28.22 3.02 8.53
CA GLU A 256 -28.01 3.49 7.17
C GLU A 256 -26.93 4.57 7.07
N ALA A 257 -26.93 5.54 7.98
CA ALA A 257 -25.97 6.65 7.95
C ALA A 257 -24.54 6.15 8.18
N ARG A 258 -24.35 5.25 9.15
CA ARG A 258 -23.05 4.63 9.43
C ARG A 258 -22.56 3.77 8.28
N TYR A 259 -23.43 2.94 7.72
CA TYR A 259 -23.09 2.09 6.58
C TYR A 259 -22.67 2.93 5.37
N VAL A 260 -23.45 3.94 4.99
CA VAL A 260 -23.15 4.82 3.86
C VAL A 260 -21.81 5.53 4.04
N ALA A 261 -21.49 6.00 5.24
CA ALA A 261 -20.23 6.67 5.52
C ALA A 261 -19.02 5.72 5.38
N LEU A 262 -19.13 4.48 5.89
CA LEU A 262 -18.08 3.47 5.79
C LEU A 262 -17.91 2.98 4.34
N ASP A 263 -19.02 2.60 3.68
CA ASP A 263 -19.04 2.12 2.30
C ASP A 263 -18.39 3.14 1.36
N LYS A 264 -18.77 4.43 1.48
CA LYS A 264 -18.19 5.52 0.71
C LYS A 264 -16.66 5.56 0.86
N LYS A 265 -16.14 5.63 2.08
CA LYS A 265 -14.70 5.73 2.33
C LYS A 265 -13.93 4.52 1.80
N VAL A 266 -14.43 3.31 2.07
CA VAL A 266 -13.81 2.07 1.60
C VAL A 266 -13.78 2.03 0.08
N ARG A 267 -14.90 2.29 -0.60
CA ARG A 267 -14.95 2.28 -2.07
C ARG A 267 -14.12 3.38 -2.70
N GLU A 268 -14.11 4.59 -2.14
CA GLU A 268 -13.24 5.68 -2.61
C GLU A 268 -11.76 5.29 -2.48
N SER A 269 -11.38 4.59 -1.40
CA SER A 269 -10.01 4.09 -1.25
C SER A 269 -9.64 3.02 -2.28
N ILE A 270 -10.58 2.13 -2.61
CA ILE A 270 -10.38 1.09 -3.62
C ILE A 270 -10.22 1.71 -5.00
N VAL A 271 -11.06 2.70 -5.34
CA VAL A 271 -10.97 3.44 -6.61
C VAL A 271 -9.63 4.16 -6.73
N LEU A 272 -9.19 4.81 -5.64
CA LEU A 272 -7.92 5.52 -5.63
C LEU A 272 -6.71 4.58 -5.77
N GLU A 273 -6.70 3.45 -5.07
CA GLU A 273 -5.66 2.43 -5.22
C GLU A 273 -5.63 1.89 -6.66
N ARG A 274 -6.79 1.50 -7.21
CA ARG A 274 -6.90 0.97 -8.58
C ARG A 274 -6.42 1.97 -9.63
N LYS A 275 -6.65 3.28 -9.42
CA LYS A 275 -6.12 4.33 -10.29
C LYS A 275 -4.60 4.27 -10.36
N PHE A 276 -3.92 4.14 -9.22
CA PHE A 276 -2.47 4.04 -9.18
C PHE A 276 -1.94 2.70 -9.69
N GLN A 277 -2.63 1.59 -9.40
CA GLN A 277 -2.31 0.28 -9.98
C GLN A 277 -2.41 0.29 -11.50
N ARG A 278 -3.42 0.95 -12.07
CA ARG A 278 -3.55 1.10 -13.53
C ARG A 278 -2.40 1.91 -14.11
N LEU A 279 -2.05 3.05 -13.50
CA LEU A 279 -0.90 3.86 -13.92
C LEU A 279 0.42 3.07 -13.85
N ALA A 280 0.59 2.24 -12.82
CA ALA A 280 1.74 1.35 -12.69
C ALA A 280 1.73 0.25 -13.76
N ALA A 281 0.60 -0.41 -13.99
CA ALA A 281 0.44 -1.42 -15.03
C ALA A 281 0.81 -0.85 -16.41
N ASP A 282 0.23 0.29 -16.78
CA ASP A 282 0.47 0.92 -18.07
C ASP A 282 1.97 1.30 -18.24
N ALA A 283 2.62 1.81 -17.20
CA ALA A 283 4.05 2.14 -17.25
C ALA A 283 4.92 0.88 -17.41
N LEU A 284 4.62 -0.19 -16.67
CA LEU A 284 5.35 -1.46 -16.75
C LEU A 284 5.15 -2.13 -18.12
N GLU A 285 3.92 -2.18 -18.61
CA GLU A 285 3.57 -2.72 -19.93
C GLU A 285 4.33 -1.99 -21.05
N ASN A 286 4.42 -0.66 -20.97
CA ASN A 286 5.19 0.14 -21.93
C ASN A 286 6.69 -0.18 -21.87
N ASP A 287 7.29 -0.32 -20.69
CA ASP A 287 8.70 -0.69 -20.55
C ASP A 287 8.99 -2.10 -21.05
N MET A 288 8.06 -3.03 -20.83
CA MET A 288 8.13 -4.39 -21.40
C MET A 288 8.04 -4.36 -22.93
N ALA A 289 7.10 -3.61 -23.50
CA ALA A 289 6.93 -3.48 -24.95
C ALA A 289 8.12 -2.79 -25.63
N ALA A 290 8.73 -1.81 -24.96
CA ALA A 290 9.96 -1.15 -25.40
C ALA A 290 11.22 -2.00 -25.20
N GLY A 291 11.10 -3.22 -24.66
CA GLY A 291 12.22 -4.13 -24.42
C GLY A 291 13.21 -3.62 -23.38
N LYS A 292 12.78 -2.74 -22.45
CA LYS A 292 13.65 -2.21 -21.38
C LYS A 292 13.91 -3.24 -20.27
N ILE A 293 13.01 -4.20 -20.08
CA ILE A 293 13.21 -5.30 -19.13
C ILE A 293 14.16 -6.34 -19.73
N LYS A 294 15.35 -6.50 -19.13
CA LYS A 294 16.40 -7.38 -19.62
C LYS A 294 16.57 -8.63 -18.76
N GLY A 295 16.74 -9.78 -19.42
CA GLY A 295 16.95 -11.08 -18.79
C GLY A 295 15.64 -11.76 -18.39
N ASP A 296 15.61 -13.08 -18.56
CA ASP A 296 14.39 -13.88 -18.39
C ASP A 296 13.87 -13.88 -16.95
N ILE A 297 14.76 -13.81 -15.96
CA ILE A 297 14.39 -13.73 -14.54
C ILE A 297 13.59 -12.45 -14.26
N HIS A 298 14.12 -11.28 -14.66
CA HIS A 298 13.42 -10.01 -14.48
C HIS A 298 12.15 -9.97 -15.33
N MET A 299 12.18 -10.48 -16.56
CA MET A 299 10.98 -10.55 -17.41
C MET A 299 9.88 -11.41 -16.76
N ALA A 300 10.24 -12.52 -16.12
CA ALA A 300 9.27 -13.38 -15.42
C ALA A 300 8.67 -12.66 -14.21
N GLN A 301 9.50 -12.04 -13.36
CA GLN A 301 9.03 -11.29 -12.20
C GLN A 301 8.15 -10.09 -12.60
N MET A 302 8.54 -9.34 -13.63
CA MET A 302 7.77 -8.21 -14.13
C MET A 302 6.48 -8.65 -14.83
N SER A 303 6.50 -9.79 -15.54
CA SER A 303 5.26 -10.37 -16.08
C SER A 303 4.32 -10.79 -14.96
N TYR A 304 4.82 -11.42 -13.89
CA TYR A 304 3.99 -11.73 -12.72
C TYR A 304 3.37 -10.47 -12.10
N LEU A 305 4.18 -9.42 -11.89
CA LEU A 305 3.69 -8.16 -11.32
C LEU A 305 2.67 -7.46 -12.23
N ALA A 306 2.90 -7.45 -13.54
CA ALA A 306 1.93 -6.93 -14.51
C ALA A 306 0.61 -7.72 -14.48
N GLY A 307 0.68 -9.04 -14.29
CA GLY A 307 -0.47 -9.90 -14.05
C GLY A 307 -1.25 -9.45 -12.82
N GLU A 308 -0.55 -9.22 -11.72
CA GLU A 308 -1.18 -8.88 -10.45
C GLU A 308 -1.78 -7.47 -10.42
N LEU A 309 -1.11 -6.49 -11.01
CA LEU A 309 -1.67 -5.15 -11.18
C LEU A 309 -2.94 -5.18 -12.03
N ASN A 310 -2.95 -5.93 -13.14
CA ASN A 310 -4.13 -6.04 -14.00
C ASN A 310 -5.28 -6.79 -13.31
N ARG A 311 -5.01 -7.86 -12.55
CA ARG A 311 -6.05 -8.59 -11.78
C ARG A 311 -6.71 -7.66 -10.76
N ARG A 312 -5.91 -6.90 -10.01
CA ARG A 312 -6.41 -5.93 -9.00
C ARG A 312 -7.19 -4.78 -9.63
N CYS A 313 -6.85 -4.41 -10.86
CA CYS A 313 -7.63 -3.51 -11.72
C CYS A 313 -8.82 -4.17 -12.44
N LEU A 314 -9.15 -5.43 -12.14
CA LEU A 314 -10.26 -6.19 -12.73
C LEU A 314 -10.14 -6.47 -14.24
N ASP A 315 -8.92 -6.37 -14.79
CA ASP A 315 -8.61 -6.72 -16.19
C ASP A 315 -8.05 -8.15 -16.25
N PHE A 316 -8.95 -9.12 -16.06
CA PHE A 316 -8.60 -10.53 -15.94
C PHE A 316 -8.00 -11.11 -17.24
N GLU A 317 -8.42 -10.59 -18.40
CA GLU A 317 -7.90 -11.02 -19.71
C GLU A 317 -6.43 -10.61 -19.88
N LYS A 318 -6.05 -9.39 -19.52
CA LYS A 318 -4.63 -9.01 -19.50
C LYS A 318 -3.88 -9.76 -18.42
N ALA A 319 -4.45 -9.85 -17.22
CA ALA A 319 -3.81 -10.52 -16.09
C ALA A 319 -3.40 -11.95 -16.45
N LYS A 320 -4.34 -12.71 -17.04
CA LYS A 320 -4.11 -14.06 -17.55
C LYS A 320 -2.89 -14.16 -18.46
N LYS A 321 -2.82 -13.32 -19.50
CA LYS A 321 -1.70 -13.33 -20.48
C LYS A 321 -0.35 -13.09 -19.80
N PHE A 322 -0.32 -12.21 -18.81
CA PHE A 322 0.89 -11.90 -18.08
C PHE A 322 1.32 -13.02 -17.13
N TYR A 323 0.38 -13.67 -16.44
CA TYR A 323 0.69 -14.84 -15.62
C TYR A 323 1.18 -16.03 -16.47
N GLU A 324 0.51 -16.31 -17.60
CA GLU A 324 0.93 -17.35 -18.55
C GLU A 324 2.38 -17.09 -19.01
N LYS A 325 2.68 -15.86 -19.46
CA LYS A 325 4.04 -15.46 -19.82
C LYS A 325 5.05 -15.65 -18.68
N ALA A 326 4.68 -15.26 -17.46
CA ALA A 326 5.56 -15.41 -16.29
C ALA A 326 5.90 -16.88 -16.00
N ILE A 327 4.91 -17.77 -16.13
CA ILE A 327 5.04 -19.22 -15.93
C ILE A 327 5.85 -19.86 -17.07
N GLU A 328 5.59 -19.48 -18.32
CA GLU A 328 6.27 -20.02 -19.51
C GLU A 328 7.79 -19.80 -19.48
N LEU A 329 8.23 -18.68 -18.92
CA LEU A 329 9.66 -18.36 -18.77
C LEU A 329 10.40 -19.33 -17.83
N LYS A 330 9.69 -20.02 -16.92
CA LYS A 330 10.26 -20.98 -15.95
C LYS A 330 11.39 -20.41 -15.08
N GLN A 331 11.37 -19.10 -14.84
CA GLN A 331 12.36 -18.40 -14.00
C GLN A 331 11.83 -17.93 -12.65
N LEU A 332 10.52 -18.12 -12.37
CA LEU A 332 9.95 -17.80 -11.07
C LEU A 332 10.46 -18.78 -10.02
N GLN A 333 10.90 -18.25 -8.88
CA GLN A 333 11.27 -19.05 -7.72
C GLN A 333 10.08 -19.15 -6.76
N ALA A 334 10.10 -20.16 -5.88
CA ALA A 334 9.12 -20.23 -4.80
C ALA A 334 9.24 -18.99 -3.88
N PRO A 335 8.11 -18.42 -3.42
CA PRO A 335 6.75 -18.90 -3.64
C PRO A 335 6.03 -18.26 -4.85
N LEU A 336 6.69 -17.39 -5.63
CA LEU A 336 6.08 -16.69 -6.78
C LEU A 336 5.57 -17.63 -7.86
N ASP A 337 6.24 -18.76 -8.11
CA ASP A 337 5.81 -19.73 -9.11
C ASP A 337 4.45 -20.37 -8.76
N ARG A 338 4.23 -20.64 -7.46
CA ARG A 338 2.95 -21.09 -6.92
C ARG A 338 1.93 -19.96 -7.03
N TYR A 339 2.28 -18.75 -6.62
CA TYR A 339 1.36 -17.61 -6.65
C TYR A 339 0.88 -17.29 -8.06
N ALA A 340 1.75 -17.34 -9.06
CA ALA A 340 1.38 -17.11 -10.45
C ALA A 340 0.28 -18.07 -10.90
N LYS A 341 0.36 -19.36 -10.51
CA LYS A 341 -0.65 -20.37 -10.82
C LYS A 341 -1.95 -20.12 -10.06
N GLU A 342 -1.87 -19.84 -8.76
CA GLU A 342 -3.03 -19.54 -7.92
C GLU A 342 -3.79 -18.31 -8.43
N GLN A 343 -3.08 -17.22 -8.76
CA GLN A 343 -3.71 -15.99 -9.24
C GLN A 343 -4.27 -16.13 -10.66
N LEU A 344 -3.65 -16.97 -11.51
CA LEU A 344 -4.18 -17.31 -12.83
C LEU A 344 -5.53 -18.02 -12.73
N GLU A 345 -5.74 -18.90 -11.75
CA GLU A 345 -7.04 -19.54 -11.52
C GLU A 345 -8.13 -18.53 -11.14
N LEU A 346 -7.79 -17.44 -10.46
CA LEU A 346 -8.73 -16.36 -10.11
C LEU A 346 -9.10 -15.47 -11.31
N CYS A 347 -8.41 -15.60 -12.44
CA CYS A 347 -8.70 -14.88 -13.68
C CYS A 347 -9.65 -15.65 -14.61
N ARG A 348 -10.04 -16.89 -14.25
CA ARG A 348 -11.05 -17.69 -14.96
C ARG A 348 -12.44 -17.35 -14.44
#